data_AF-A0A9W5PB29-F1
#
_entry.id   AF-A0A9W5PB29-F1
#
_cell.length_a   1.000
_cell.length_b   1.000
_cell.length_c   1.000
_cell.angle_alpha   90.00
_cell.angle_beta   90.00
_cell.angle_gamma   90.00
#
_symmetry.space_group_name_H-M   'P 1'
#
loop_
_entity.id
_entity.type
_entity.pdbx_description
1 polymer ?
#
loop_
_entity_poly.entity_id
_entity_poly.type
_entity_poly.pdbx_seq_one_letter_code
_entity_poly.pdbx_strand_id
1 'polypeptide(L)'
;MRAIASITLDHEFVVHDIRVIDGNNGLFVAMPSKRTPDGEFRDIAHPINSSTRGKIQDAVLNEYHRLGDTEALEFEEAGAS
;
A
#
# COMPACT_ATOMS: atom_id res chain seq x y z
N MET A 1 1.49 -8.06 6.89
CA MET A 1 2.05 -7.03 5.98
C MET A 1 2.41 -7.74 4.68
N ARG A 2 2.03 -7.17 3.53
CA ARG A 2 2.16 -7.83 2.21
C ARG A 2 3.15 -7.11 1.30
N ALA A 3 3.13 -5.78 1.26
CA ALA A 3 4.04 -4.98 0.45
C ALA A 3 4.33 -3.61 1.08
N ILE A 4 5.42 -2.98 0.63
CA ILE A 4 5.72 -1.55 0.83
C ILE A 4 5.55 -0.86 -0.51
N ALA A 5 4.88 0.28 -0.52
CA ALA A 5 4.57 1.07 -1.70
C ALA A 5 5.09 2.50 -1.53
N SER A 6 5.31 3.14 -2.68
CA SER A 6 5.45 4.58 -2.79
C SER A 6 4.45 5.08 -3.82
N ILE A 7 3.84 6.24 -3.60
CA ILE A 7 2.92 6.86 -4.57
C ILE A 7 3.46 8.23 -4.98
N THR A 8 3.18 8.61 -6.22
CA THR A 8 3.45 9.94 -6.75
C THR A 8 2.12 10.65 -6.96
N LEU A 9 1.95 11.80 -6.32
CA LEU A 9 0.80 12.67 -6.45
C LEU A 9 1.12 13.75 -7.50
N ASP A 10 0.23 13.86 -8.49
CA ASP A 10 0.27 14.87 -9.56
C ASP A 10 1.62 14.98 -10.30
N HIS A 11 2.42 13.90 -10.33
CA HIS A 11 3.78 13.85 -10.90
C HIS A 11 4.80 14.77 -10.22
N GLU A 12 4.47 15.33 -9.05
CA GLU A 12 5.26 16.38 -8.40
C GLU A 12 5.69 16.02 -6.97
N PHE A 13 4.93 15.15 -6.29
CA PHE A 13 5.16 14.86 -4.87
C PHE A 13 5.12 13.37 -4.58
N VAL A 14 6.12 12.84 -3.89
CA VAL A 14 6.20 11.40 -3.56
C VAL A 14 5.96 11.17 -2.07
N VAL A 15 5.17 10.13 -1.76
CA VAL A 15 5.01 9.61 -0.41
C VAL A 15 5.54 8.18 -0.36
N HIS A 16 6.53 7.96 0.51
CA HIS A 16 7.13 6.65 0.79
C HIS A 16 6.48 5.97 2.00
N ASP A 17 6.88 4.72 2.26
CA ASP A 17 6.50 3.93 3.43
C ASP A 17 4.98 3.71 3.61
N ILE A 18 4.25 3.71 2.50
CA ILE A 18 2.87 3.23 2.45
C ILE A 18 2.91 1.69 2.49
N ARG A 19 2.00 1.07 3.23
CA ARG A 19 2.00 -0.39 3.41
C ARG A 19 0.70 -1.02 2.92
N VAL A 20 0.82 -2.12 2.20
CA VAL A 20 -0.32 -3.01 1.93
C VAL A 20 -0.41 -4.01 3.07
N ILE A 21 -1.53 -4.00 3.78
CA ILE A 21 -1.77 -4.84 4.94
C ILE A 21 -2.97 -5.75 4.66
N ASP A 22 -2.80 -7.01 5.02
CA ASP A 22 -3.88 -7.99 5.04
C ASP A 22 -4.47 -8.03 6.45
N GLY A 23 -5.65 -7.42 6.60
CA GLY A 23 -6.38 -7.37 7.85
C GLY A 23 -7.54 -8.37 7.87
N ASN A 24 -8.29 -8.39 8.98
CA ASN A 24 -9.41 -9.33 9.14
C ASN A 24 -10.52 -9.18 8.08
N ASN A 25 -10.63 -8.00 7.45
CA ASN A 25 -11.63 -7.70 6.42
C ASN A 25 -11.00 -7.57 5.02
N GLY A 26 -9.85 -8.22 4.80
CA GLY A 26 -9.11 -8.18 3.55
C GLY A 26 -8.04 -7.10 3.50
N LEU A 27 -7.56 -6.85 2.27
CA LEU A 27 -6.45 -5.95 2.01
C LEU A 27 -6.86 -4.49 2.17
N PHE A 28 -5.99 -3.71 2.80
CA PHE A 28 -6.12 -2.27 2.92
C PHE A 28 -4.77 -1.58 2.89
N VAL A 29 -4.78 -0.28 2.65
CA VAL A 29 -3.58 0.55 2.57
C VAL A 29 -3.40 1.35 3.85
N ALA A 30 -2.28 1.13 4.53
CA ALA A 30 -1.88 1.88 5.72
C ALA A 30 -0.88 2.96 5.33
N MET A 31 -1.14 4.19 5.79
CA MET A 31 -0.27 5.34 5.59
C MET A 31 1.04 5.22 6.39
N PRO A 32 2.09 5.99 6.03
CA PRO A 32 3.30 6.09 6.83
C PRO A 32 2.96 6.72 8.19
N SER A 33 3.46 6.13 9.27
CA SER A 33 3.14 6.55 10.64
C SER A 33 4.39 6.62 11.50
N LYS A 34 4.39 7.53 12.48
CA LYS A 34 5.47 7.71 13.45
C LYS A 34 4.93 7.57 14.86
N ARG A 35 5.75 6.99 15.74
CA ARG A 35 5.46 6.93 17.17
C ARG A 35 5.69 8.30 17.81
N THR A 36 4.69 8.83 18.49
CA THR A 36 4.75 10.07 19.26
C THR A 36 5.38 9.83 20.65
N PRO A 37 5.84 10.88 21.37
CA PRO A 37 6.49 10.72 22.68
C PRO A 37 5.60 10.10 23.76
N ASP A 38 4.28 10.28 23.65
CA ASP A 38 3.25 9.64 24.48
C ASP A 38 3.06 8.15 24.17
N GLY A 39 3.70 7.65 23.10
CA GLY A 39 3.72 6.25 22.71
C GLY A 39 2.68 5.87 21.66
N GLU A 40 1.78 6.76 21.26
CA GLU A 40 0.80 6.53 20.20
C GLU A 40 1.44 6.53 18.80
N PHE A 41 0.75 5.97 17.81
CA PHE A 41 1.17 6.09 16.40
C PHE A 41 0.24 7.06 15.68
N ARG A 42 0.83 8.01 14.97
CA ARG A 42 0.11 8.98 14.13
C ARG A 42 0.60 8.88 12.70
N ASP A 43 -0.33 8.95 11.76
CA ASP A 43 0.01 9.03 10.35
C ASP A 43 0.74 10.34 10.07
N ILE A 44 1.89 10.23 9.41
CA ILE A 44 2.73 11.36 8.98
C ILE A 44 2.09 12.04 7.76
N ALA A 45 1.54 11.24 6.84
CA ALA A 45 0.81 11.69 5.67
C ALA A 45 -0.53 10.95 5.61
N HIS A 46 -1.64 11.66 5.46
CA HIS A 46 -2.95 11.02 5.37
C HIS A 46 -3.94 11.85 4.53
N PRO A 47 -4.86 11.21 3.80
CA PRO A 47 -5.93 11.91 3.11
C PRO A 47 -6.92 12.50 4.11
N ILE A 48 -7.43 13.71 3.81
CA ILE A 48 -8.39 14.42 4.67
C ILE A 48 -9.76 13.71 4.70
N ASN A 49 -10.19 13.12 3.58
CA ASN A 49 -11.52 12.55 3.44
C ASN A 49 -11.50 11.14 2.84
N SER A 50 -12.63 10.43 2.97
CA SER A 50 -12.81 9.05 2.53
C SER A 50 -12.69 8.88 1.02
N SER A 51 -13.09 9.88 0.22
CA SER A 51 -12.97 9.81 -1.24
C SER A 51 -11.51 9.76 -1.67
N THR A 52 -10.66 10.66 -1.15
CA THR A 52 -9.22 10.64 -1.44
C THR A 52 -8.55 9.40 -0.87
N ARG A 53 -8.99 8.91 0.30
CA ARG A 53 -8.53 7.61 0.83
C ARG A 53 -8.83 6.47 -0.13
N GLY A 54 -10.05 6.43 -0.67
CA GLY A 54 -10.46 5.45 -1.68
C GLY A 54 -9.55 5.50 -2.91
N LYS A 55 -9.30 6.70 -3.48
CA LYS A 55 -8.40 6.86 -4.64
C LYS A 55 -7.00 6.29 -4.39
N ILE A 56 -6.41 6.58 -3.22
CA ILE A 56 -5.08 6.05 -2.88
C ILE A 56 -5.14 4.53 -2.69
N GLN A 57 -6.17 4.03 -2.00
CA GLN A 57 -6.33 2.60 -1.76
C GLN A 57 -6.50 1.83 -3.07
N ASP A 58 -7.39 2.30 -3.94
CA ASP A 58 -7.67 1.66 -5.22
C ASP A 58 -6.41 1.66 -6.11
N ALA A 59 -5.71 2.79 -6.21
CA ALA A 59 -4.49 2.88 -7.01
C ALA A 59 -3.41 1.89 -6.53
N VAL A 60 -3.17 1.81 -5.22
CA VAL A 60 -2.14 0.93 -4.66
C VAL A 60 -2.56 -0.54 -4.71
N LEU A 61 -3.81 -0.87 -4.37
CA LEU A 61 -4.27 -2.26 -4.37
C LEU A 61 -4.41 -2.84 -5.78
N ASN A 62 -4.83 -2.03 -6.76
CA ASN A 62 -4.89 -2.46 -8.16
C ASN A 62 -3.49 -2.83 -8.66
N GLU A 63 -2.48 -1.99 -8.39
CA GLU A 63 -1.12 -2.27 -8.80
C GLU A 63 -0.50 -3.45 -8.03
N TYR A 64 -0.81 -3.57 -6.73
CA TYR A 64 -0.39 -4.72 -5.93
C TYR A 64 -0.94 -6.04 -6.48
N HIS A 65 -2.22 -6.10 -6.84
CA HIS A 65 -2.80 -7.30 -7.46
C HIS A 65 -2.17 -7.60 -8.82
N ARG A 66 -2.00 -6.57 -9.66
CA ARG A 66 -1.37 -6.72 -10.99
C ARG A 66 0.04 -7.32 -10.90
N LEU A 67 0.84 -6.86 -9.94
CA LEU A 67 2.19 -7.40 -9.71
C LEU A 67 2.14 -8.80 -9.09
N GLY A 68 1.24 -9.06 -8.15
CA GLY A 68 1.07 -10.38 -7.55
C GLY A 68 0.66 -11.46 -8.55
N ASP A 69 -0.21 -11.13 -9.50
CA ASP A 69 -0.60 -12.05 -10.58
C ASP A 69 0.59 -12.35 -11.51
N THR A 70 1.41 -11.33 -11.80
CA THR A 70 2.62 -11.49 -12.61
C THR A 70 3.64 -12.39 -11.89
N GLU A 71 3.89 -12.14 -10.62
CA GLU A 71 4.79 -12.92 -9.78
C GLU A 71 4.31 -14.38 -9.65
N ALA A 72 3.00 -14.60 -9.48
CA ALA A 72 2.42 -15.94 -9.42
C ALA A 72 2.66 -16.75 -10.71
N LEU A 73 2.49 -16.12 -11.88
CA LEU A 73 2.77 -16.75 -13.17
C LEU A 73 4.25 -17.12 -13.31
N GLU A 74 5.16 -16.21 -12.93
CA GLU A 74 6.61 -16.47 -12.97
C GLU A 74 7.02 -17.63 -12.03
N PHE A 75 6.42 -17.71 -10.84
CA PHE A 75 6.66 -18.82 -9.92
C PHE A 75 6.13 -20.17 -10.43
N GLU A 76 4.96 -20.19 -11.07
CA GLU A 76 4.41 -21.41 -11.68
C GLU A 76 5.32 -21.93 -12.81
N GLU A 77 5.81 -21.05 -13.68
CA GLU A 77 6.74 -21.42 -14.76
C GLU A 77 8.08 -21.94 -14.22
N ALA A 78 8.62 -21.30 -13.16
CA ALA A 78 9.86 -21.71 -12.53
C ALA A 78 9.75 -23.07 -11.79
N GLY A 79 8.59 -23.37 -11.22
CA GLY A 79 8.33 -24.64 -10.52
C GLY A 79 7.97 -25.81 -11.45
N ALA A 80 7.55 -25.52 -12.68
CA ALA A 80 7.22 -26.53 -13.69
C ALA A 80 8.43 -27.01 -14.52
N SER A 81 9.61 -26.41 -14.31
CA SER A 81 10.87 -26.69 -15.02
C SER A 81 11.82 -27.61 -14.25
#